data_AF-A0A914LT34-F1
#
_entry.id   AF-A0A914LT34-F1
#
_cell.length_a   1.000
_cell.length_b   1.000
_cell.length_c   1.000
_cell.angle_alpha   90.00
_cell.angle_beta   90.00
_cell.angle_gamma   90.00
#
_symmetry.space_group_name_H-M   'P 1'
#
loop_
_entity.id
_entity.type
_entity.pdbx_description
1 polymer ?
#
loop_
_entity_poly.entity_id
_entity_poly.type
_entity_poly.pdbx_seq_one_letter_code
_entity_poly.pdbx_strand_id
1 'polypeptide(L)'
;MPESEINLDGSEEIIETRQGPIKVIIYGDKGGLPLVTFHDIGMNSDMNFNNFFTFLMPSKLMKRFCVYNINAPGQEFGASKLASDFTFPTMEGLASIVDDVVSHFGMKSFIGLGSGAGTNVLMRYATKHPSIVDALVLINPISQKAGWIEWFYQKVFIF
;
A
#
# COMPACT_ATOMS: atom_id res chain seq x y z
N MET A 1 27.74 7.87 18.70
CA MET A 1 26.72 8.60 17.91
C MET A 1 25.40 8.39 18.62
N PRO A 2 24.61 9.44 18.93
CA PRO A 2 23.30 9.21 19.52
C PRO A 2 22.45 8.43 18.51
N GLU A 3 21.77 7.39 18.97
CA GLU A 3 20.81 6.65 18.15
C GLU A 3 19.72 7.63 17.74
N SER A 4 19.55 7.87 16.43
CA SER A 4 18.42 8.64 15.94
C SER A 4 17.15 7.85 16.25
N GLU A 5 16.27 8.43 17.05
CA GLU A 5 14.92 7.91 17.24
C GLU A 5 14.25 7.83 15.86
N ILE A 6 13.69 6.66 15.56
CA ILE A 6 12.97 6.45 14.32
C ILE A 6 11.69 7.26 14.44
N ASN A 7 11.49 8.22 13.53
CA ASN A 7 10.26 8.99 13.47
C ASN A 7 9.10 8.03 13.14
N LEU A 8 8.27 7.75 14.15
CA LEU A 8 7.09 6.89 14.05
C LEU A 8 5.85 7.65 13.56
N ASP A 9 5.88 8.99 13.51
CA ASP A 9 4.75 9.80 13.01
C ASP A 9 4.67 9.78 11.47
N GLY A 10 5.74 9.34 10.80
CA GLY A 10 5.81 9.26 9.34
C GLY A 10 5.67 10.62 8.65
N SER A 11 5.97 10.68 7.36
CA SER A 11 5.67 11.85 6.53
C SER A 11 4.61 11.48 5.50
N GLU A 12 3.62 12.34 5.34
CA GLU A 12 2.58 12.17 4.32
C GLU A 12 2.94 12.91 3.04
N GLU A 13 2.78 12.26 1.89
CA GLU A 13 2.90 12.87 0.57
C GLU A 13 1.71 12.50 -0.31
N ILE A 14 1.18 13.49 -1.04
CA ILE A 14 0.13 13.27 -2.04
C ILE A 14 0.81 13.17 -3.41
N ILE A 15 0.56 12.06 -4.10
CA ILE A 15 1.14 11.74 -5.40
C ILE A 15 0.05 11.80 -6.45
N GLU A 16 0.27 12.58 -7.50
CA GLU A 16 -0.61 12.60 -8.67
C GLU A 16 -0.41 11.33 -9.49
N THR A 17 -1.45 10.51 -9.60
CA THR A 17 -1.42 9.23 -10.32
C THR A 17 -2.43 9.23 -11.47
N ARG A 18 -2.35 8.22 -12.34
CA ARG A 18 -3.35 7.99 -13.40
C ARG A 18 -4.76 7.75 -12.86
N GLN A 19 -4.89 7.39 -11.58
CA GLN A 19 -6.18 7.14 -10.92
C GLN A 19 -6.60 8.28 -9.98
N GLY A 20 -5.94 9.43 -10.06
CA GLY A 20 -6.16 10.58 -9.18
C GLY A 20 -5.08 10.74 -8.09
N PRO A 21 -5.23 11.74 -7.21
CA PRO A 21 -4.28 11.97 -6.12
C PRO A 21 -4.35 10.85 -5.08
N ILE A 22 -3.19 10.35 -4.67
CA ILE A 22 -3.04 9.25 -3.72
C ILE A 22 -2.16 9.68 -2.56
N LYS A 23 -2.66 9.52 -1.33
CA LYS A 23 -1.87 9.74 -0.12
C LYS A 23 -0.97 8.52 0.16
N VAL A 24 0.33 8.76 0.25
CA VAL A 24 1.33 7.78 0.68
C VAL A 24 1.93 8.22 2.02
N ILE A 25 1.94 7.31 2.99
CA ILE A 25 2.55 7.53 4.31
C ILE A 25 3.92 6.86 4.34
N ILE A 26 4.95 7.65 4.62
CA ILE A 26 6.34 7.24 4.49
C ILE A 26 6.98 7.14 5.88
N TYR A 27 7.58 5.99 6.18
CA TYR A 27 8.38 5.79 7.40
C TYR A 27 9.84 5.49 7.06
N GLY A 28 10.77 6.07 7.81
CA GLY A 28 12.21 5.86 7.63
C GLY A 28 12.86 6.81 6.62
N ASP A 29 14.11 6.54 6.28
CA ASP A 29 14.93 7.36 5.40
C ASP A 29 14.75 6.92 3.94
N LYS A 30 14.38 7.85 3.04
CA LYS A 30 14.20 7.61 1.59
C LYS A 30 15.47 7.12 0.87
N GLY A 31 16.65 7.21 1.49
CA GLY A 31 17.89 6.57 1.02
C GLY A 31 17.97 5.07 1.30
N GLY A 32 17.06 4.52 2.11
CA GLY A 32 16.96 3.11 2.46
C GLY A 32 16.37 2.23 1.36
N LEU A 33 16.31 0.92 1.64
CA LEU A 33 15.67 -0.08 0.78
C LEU A 33 14.15 0.17 0.71
N PRO A 34 13.54 0.32 -0.49
CA PRO A 34 12.11 0.57 -0.56
C PRO A 34 11.27 -0.65 -0.20
N LEU A 35 10.33 -0.46 0.75
CA LEU A 35 9.29 -1.41 1.11
C LEU A 35 7.93 -0.77 0.77
N VAL A 36 7.28 -1.21 -0.29
CA VAL A 36 5.98 -0.67 -0.73
C VAL A 36 4.86 -1.52 -0.20
N THR A 37 3.84 -0.91 0.39
CA THR A 37 2.70 -1.64 0.94
C THR A 37 1.39 -1.33 0.22
N PHE A 38 0.48 -2.32 0.22
CA PHE A 38 -0.89 -2.15 -0.24
C PHE A 38 -1.86 -2.91 0.67
N HIS A 39 -2.85 -2.21 1.21
CA HIS A 39 -3.75 -2.71 2.25
C HIS A 39 -4.92 -3.54 1.70
N ASP A 40 -5.69 -4.14 2.61
CA ASP A 40 -6.92 -4.89 2.28
C ASP A 40 -8.15 -3.97 2.16
N ILE A 41 -9.25 -4.52 1.63
CA ILE A 41 -10.54 -3.85 1.53
C ILE A 41 -11.09 -3.51 2.92
N GLY A 42 -11.68 -2.31 3.06
CA GLY A 42 -12.26 -1.85 4.32
C GLY A 42 -11.22 -1.36 5.35
N MET A 43 -9.95 -1.32 4.95
CA MET A 43 -8.84 -0.79 5.74
C MET A 43 -8.20 0.40 5.00
N ASN A 44 -7.26 1.05 5.69
CA ASN A 44 -6.31 1.97 5.11
C ASN A 44 -4.89 1.57 5.53
N SER A 45 -3.85 2.28 5.09
CA SER A 45 -2.47 1.92 5.44
C SER A 45 -2.22 1.83 6.94
N ASP A 46 -2.76 2.78 7.71
CA ASP A 46 -2.55 2.86 9.15
C ASP A 46 -3.24 1.71 9.86
N MET A 47 -4.53 1.49 9.59
CA MET A 47 -5.30 0.40 10.19
C MET A 47 -4.72 -0.97 9.84
N ASN A 48 -4.22 -1.15 8.61
CA ASN A 48 -3.72 -2.44 8.16
C ASN A 48 -2.31 -2.74 8.65
N PHE A 49 -1.43 -1.74 8.75
CA PHE A 49 0.01 -1.99 8.97
C PHE A 49 0.62 -1.26 10.17
N ASN A 50 -0.04 -0.26 10.77
CA ASN A 50 0.57 0.52 11.86
C ASN A 50 0.97 -0.36 13.06
N ASN A 51 0.13 -1.31 13.48
CA ASN A 51 0.48 -2.22 14.58
C ASN A 51 1.71 -3.09 14.25
N PHE A 52 1.81 -3.55 13.00
CA PHE A 52 2.94 -4.35 12.52
C PHE A 52 4.23 -3.53 12.51
N PHE A 53 4.18 -2.31 11.97
CA PHE A 53 5.33 -1.43 11.92
C PHE A 53 5.69 -0.84 13.28
N THR A 54 4.74 -0.50 14.15
CA THR A 54 5.04 -0.05 15.53
C THR A 54 5.89 -1.08 16.28
N PHE A 55 5.60 -2.38 16.10
CA PHE A 55 6.41 -3.44 16.70
C PHE A 55 7.77 -3.63 16.02
N LEU A 56 7.84 -3.54 14.69
CA LEU A 56 9.06 -3.83 13.93
C LEU A 56 10.00 -2.65 13.74
N MET A 57 9.49 -1.42 13.68
CA MET A 57 10.26 -0.21 13.38
C MET A 57 11.42 -0.02 14.37
N PRO A 58 11.28 -0.24 15.68
CA PRO A 58 12.43 -0.16 16.61
C PRO A 58 13.56 -1.17 16.33
N SER A 59 13.31 -2.20 15.51
CA SER A 59 14.32 -3.20 15.18
C SER A 59 15.44 -2.63 14.31
N LYS A 60 16.66 -3.17 14.47
CA LYS A 60 17.81 -2.83 13.62
C LYS A 60 17.59 -3.17 12.14
N LEU A 61 16.65 -4.06 11.84
CA LEU A 61 16.31 -4.44 10.47
C LEU A 61 15.58 -3.29 9.77
N MET A 62 14.58 -2.69 10.42
CA MET A 62 13.76 -1.63 9.82
C MET A 62 14.52 -0.32 9.58
N LYS A 63 15.64 -0.08 10.28
CA LYS A 63 16.56 1.05 9.99
C LYS A 63 17.15 1.02 8.56
N ARG A 64 17.08 -0.13 7.86
CA ARG A 64 17.57 -0.26 6.49
C ARG A 64 16.50 0.06 5.45
N PHE A 65 15.24 0.13 5.84
CA PHE A 65 14.11 0.26 4.92
C PHE A 65 13.53 1.68 4.95
N CYS A 66 13.01 2.10 3.80
CA CYS A 66 12.03 3.16 3.70
C CYS A 66 10.69 2.53 3.35
N VAL A 67 9.69 2.69 4.21
CA VAL A 67 8.36 2.11 4.01
C VAL A 67 7.48 3.14 3.32
N TYR A 68 6.87 2.76 2.20
CA TYR A 68 5.94 3.57 1.43
C TYR A 68 4.56 2.92 1.49
N ASN A 69 3.70 3.43 2.38
CA ASN A 69 2.37 2.90 2.55
C ASN A 69 1.36 3.61 1.68
N ILE A 70 0.88 2.91 0.65
CA ILE A 70 -0.09 3.44 -0.32
C ILE A 70 -1.50 3.28 0.25
N ASN A 71 -2.28 4.37 0.23
CA ASN A 71 -3.72 4.30 0.45
C ASN A 71 -4.46 4.19 -0.89
N ALA A 72 -5.41 3.26 -0.99
CA ALA A 72 -6.30 3.20 -2.14
C ALA A 72 -7.18 4.47 -2.20
N PRO A 73 -7.69 4.86 -3.39
CA PRO A 73 -8.47 6.09 -3.55
C PRO A 73 -9.62 6.22 -2.54
N GLY A 74 -9.64 7.31 -1.78
CA GLY A 74 -10.70 7.60 -0.81
C GLY A 74 -10.70 6.68 0.41
N GLN A 75 -9.61 5.94 0.66
CA GLN A 75 -9.45 5.12 1.86
C GLN A 75 -8.51 5.77 2.89
N GLU A 76 -7.80 6.84 2.53
CA GLU A 76 -6.95 7.56 3.46
C GLU A 76 -7.75 8.15 4.64
N PHE A 77 -7.08 8.33 5.79
CA PHE A 77 -7.73 8.93 6.95
C PHE A 77 -8.22 10.35 6.64
N GLY A 78 -9.51 10.60 6.93
CA GLY A 78 -10.14 11.90 6.66
C GLY A 78 -10.50 12.13 5.18
N ALA A 79 -10.47 11.09 4.34
CA ALA A 79 -10.86 11.19 2.94
C ALA A 79 -12.26 11.81 2.78
N SER A 80 -12.38 12.73 1.81
CA SER A 80 -13.69 13.22 1.38
C SER A 80 -14.43 12.11 0.63
N LYS A 81 -15.76 12.15 0.67
CA LYS A 81 -16.57 11.21 -0.12
C LYS A 81 -16.26 11.40 -1.60
N LEU A 82 -15.96 10.29 -2.28
CA LEU A 82 -15.74 10.29 -3.73
C LEU A 82 -16.98 10.85 -4.46
N ALA A 83 -16.74 11.56 -5.56
CA ALA A 83 -17.80 12.13 -6.39
C ALA A 83 -18.77 11.04 -6.88
N SER A 84 -20.04 11.41 -7.10
CA SER A 84 -21.08 10.44 -7.49
C SER A 84 -20.84 9.78 -8.85
N ASP A 85 -20.09 10.44 -9.73
CA ASP A 85 -19.68 9.98 -11.06
C ASP A 85 -18.26 9.40 -11.08
N PHE A 86 -17.60 9.30 -9.92
CA PHE A 86 -16.26 8.71 -9.82
C PHE A 86 -16.32 7.21 -10.14
N THR A 87 -15.53 6.79 -11.13
CA THR A 87 -15.36 5.37 -11.45
C THR A 87 -14.18 4.83 -10.66
N PHE A 88 -14.46 3.97 -9.67
CA PHE A 88 -13.39 3.37 -8.86
C PHE A 88 -12.47 2.49 -9.73
N PRO A 89 -11.14 2.54 -9.52
CA PRO A 89 -10.21 1.78 -10.34
C PRO A 89 -10.44 0.26 -10.28
N THR A 90 -10.20 -0.41 -11.40
CA THR A 90 -10.10 -1.87 -11.40
C THR A 90 -8.84 -2.32 -10.66
N MET A 91 -8.69 -3.62 -10.38
CA MET A 91 -7.44 -4.16 -9.79
C MET A 91 -6.19 -3.83 -10.62
N GLU A 92 -6.34 -3.75 -11.94
CA GLU A 92 -5.26 -3.31 -12.84
C GLU A 92 -4.98 -1.81 -12.72
N GLY A 93 -6.02 -0.99 -12.52
CA GLY A 93 -5.86 0.43 -12.21
C GLY A 93 -5.20 0.68 -10.86
N LEU A 94 -5.54 -0.12 -9.83
CA LEU A 94 -4.84 -0.07 -8.54
C LEU A 94 -3.38 -0.49 -8.68
N ALA A 95 -3.06 -1.47 -9.54
CA ALA A 95 -1.67 -1.81 -9.82
C ALA A 95 -0.93 -0.68 -10.56
N SER A 96 -1.62 0.13 -11.36
CA SER A 96 -1.03 1.32 -11.98
C SER A 96 -0.71 2.42 -10.96
N ILE A 97 -1.43 2.49 -9.84
CA ILE A 97 -1.07 3.40 -8.73
C ILE A 97 0.29 3.00 -8.16
N VAL A 98 0.53 1.70 -7.93
CA VAL A 98 1.83 1.21 -7.44
C VAL A 98 2.95 1.62 -8.40
N ASP A 99 2.74 1.47 -9.70
CA ASP A 99 3.68 1.89 -10.74
C ASP A 99 3.97 3.41 -10.72
N ASP A 100 2.93 4.23 -10.53
CA ASP A 100 3.06 5.69 -10.44
C ASP A 100 3.84 6.10 -9.19
N VAL A 101 3.59 5.46 -8.04
CA VAL A 101 4.32 5.71 -6.79
C VAL A 101 5.80 5.30 -6.89
N VAL A 102 6.07 4.11 -7.42
CA VAL A 102 7.43 3.58 -7.66
C VAL A 102 8.21 4.52 -8.58
N SER A 103 7.56 4.99 -9.66
CA SER A 103 8.15 5.93 -10.62
C SER A 103 8.39 7.30 -10.01
N HIS A 104 7.43 7.83 -9.24
CA HIS A 104 7.53 9.13 -8.58
C HIS A 104 8.74 9.23 -7.65
N PHE A 105 9.00 8.17 -6.87
CA PHE A 105 10.15 8.11 -5.97
C PHE A 105 11.45 7.61 -6.64
N GLY A 106 11.43 7.33 -7.95
CA GLY A 106 12.61 6.88 -8.69
C GLY A 106 13.18 5.55 -8.21
N MET A 107 12.33 4.66 -7.71
CA MET A 107 12.75 3.36 -7.18
C MET A 107 13.23 2.47 -8.33
N LYS A 108 14.43 1.90 -8.20
CA LYS A 108 14.95 0.92 -9.19
C LYS A 108 14.35 -0.47 -8.99
N SER A 109 14.17 -0.84 -7.73
CA SER A 109 13.48 -2.04 -7.30
C SER A 109 12.94 -1.85 -5.89
N PHE A 110 11.99 -2.70 -5.48
CA PHE A 110 11.40 -2.67 -4.14
C PHE A 110 10.94 -4.04 -3.65
N ILE A 111 10.74 -4.15 -2.33
CA ILE A 111 10.04 -5.28 -1.71
C ILE A 111 8.58 -4.88 -1.51
N GLY A 112 7.64 -5.71 -1.96
CA GLY A 112 6.21 -5.48 -1.77
C GLY A 112 5.64 -6.20 -0.55
N LEU A 113 4.80 -5.53 0.23
CA LEU A 113 4.02 -6.12 1.33
C LEU A 113 2.52 -5.88 1.11
N GLY A 114 1.78 -6.95 0.85
CA GLY A 114 0.35 -6.88 0.58
C GLY A 114 -0.48 -7.59 1.64
N SER A 115 -1.68 -7.07 1.91
CA SER A 115 -2.70 -7.73 2.71
C SER A 115 -4.00 -7.88 1.92
N GLY A 116 -4.60 -9.08 1.91
CA GLY A 116 -5.88 -9.35 1.24
C GLY A 116 -5.91 -8.85 -0.21
N ALA A 117 -6.80 -7.92 -0.54
CA ALA A 117 -6.88 -7.33 -1.88
C ALA A 117 -5.57 -6.68 -2.35
N GLY A 118 -4.79 -6.09 -1.44
CA GLY A 118 -3.47 -5.52 -1.74
C GLY A 118 -2.46 -6.56 -2.26
N THR A 119 -2.60 -7.83 -1.88
CA THR A 119 -1.79 -8.91 -2.47
C THR A 119 -2.11 -9.11 -3.96
N ASN A 120 -3.38 -8.99 -4.35
CA ASN A 120 -3.81 -9.12 -5.73
C ASN A 120 -3.22 -7.99 -6.57
N VAL A 121 -3.25 -6.76 -6.04
CA VAL A 121 -2.66 -5.57 -6.66
C VAL A 121 -1.15 -5.75 -6.87
N LEU A 122 -0.39 -6.08 -5.82
CA LEU A 122 1.06 -6.25 -5.91
C LEU A 122 1.47 -7.42 -6.81
N MET A 123 0.72 -8.53 -6.78
CA MET A 123 1.00 -9.68 -7.65
C MET A 123 0.77 -9.35 -9.13
N ARG A 124 -0.29 -8.59 -9.46
CA ARG A 124 -0.52 -8.09 -10.83
C ARG A 124 0.60 -7.18 -11.28
N TYR A 125 1.03 -6.25 -10.43
CA TYR A 125 2.16 -5.39 -10.71
C TYR A 125 3.44 -6.20 -10.99
N ALA A 126 3.80 -7.13 -10.10
CA ALA A 126 4.99 -7.95 -10.22
C ALA A 126 5.00 -8.82 -11.49
N THR A 127 3.83 -9.31 -11.92
CA THR A 127 3.71 -10.10 -13.16
C THR A 127 4.05 -9.27 -14.40
N LYS A 128 3.75 -7.96 -14.38
CA LYS A 128 4.06 -7.04 -15.49
C LYS A 128 5.46 -6.44 -15.41
N HIS A 129 5.98 -6.26 -14.19
CA HIS A 129 7.25 -5.60 -13.91
C HIS A 129 8.19 -6.47 -13.06
N PRO A 130 8.50 -7.72 -13.48
CA PRO A 130 9.22 -8.67 -12.64
C PRO A 130 10.65 -8.22 -12.29
N SER A 131 11.26 -7.34 -13.09
CA SER A 131 12.61 -6.81 -12.84
C SER A 131 12.66 -5.71 -11.77
N ILE A 132 11.51 -5.14 -11.38
CA ILE A 132 11.41 -4.04 -10.40
C ILE A 132 11.02 -4.59 -9.02
N VAL A 133 10.47 -5.80 -8.94
CA VAL A 133 10.04 -6.40 -7.67
C VAL A 133 11.07 -7.40 -7.17
N ASP A 134 11.81 -7.03 -6.12
CA ASP A 134 12.85 -7.89 -5.53
C ASP A 134 12.23 -9.06 -4.75
N ALA A 135 11.14 -8.81 -4.04
CA ALA A 135 10.41 -9.81 -3.27
C ALA A 135 8.96 -9.37 -2.98
N LEU A 136 8.07 -10.33 -2.71
CA LEU A 136 6.71 -10.09 -2.25
C LEU A 136 6.43 -10.84 -0.95
N VAL A 137 5.87 -10.13 0.02
CA VAL A 137 5.30 -10.67 1.26
C VAL A 137 3.78 -10.54 1.16
N LEU A 138 3.06 -11.66 1.10
CA LEU A 138 1.62 -11.68 0.85
C LEU A 138 0.87 -12.26 2.05
N ILE A 139 0.08 -11.42 2.71
CA ILE A 139 -0.76 -11.79 3.85
C ILE A 139 -2.19 -12.01 3.35
N ASN A 140 -2.76 -13.18 3.64
CA ASN A 140 -4.10 -13.58 3.18
C ASN A 140 -4.31 -13.36 1.67
N PRO A 141 -3.50 -13.99 0.80
CA PRO A 141 -3.51 -13.68 -0.62
C PRO A 141 -4.86 -14.02 -1.28
N ILE A 142 -5.41 -13.06 -2.01
CA ILE A 142 -6.62 -13.25 -2.82
C ILE A 142 -6.20 -13.28 -4.29
N SER A 143 -6.33 -14.43 -4.96
CA SER A 143 -6.03 -14.58 -6.39
C SER A 143 -7.28 -14.70 -7.26
N GLN A 144 -8.45 -14.89 -6.64
CA GLN A 144 -9.72 -15.17 -7.32
C GLN A 144 -10.62 -13.94 -7.36
N LYS A 145 -11.55 -13.93 -8.32
CA LYS A 145 -12.66 -12.96 -8.30
C LYS A 145 -13.56 -13.28 -7.10
N ALA A 146 -14.08 -12.24 -6.45
CA ALA A 146 -15.09 -12.41 -5.40
C ALA A 146 -16.24 -13.26 -5.93
N GLY A 147 -16.56 -14.34 -5.20
CA GLY A 147 -17.70 -15.19 -5.49
C GLY A 147 -18.99 -14.63 -4.88
N TRP A 148 -20.08 -15.38 -5.05
CA TRP A 148 -21.37 -15.04 -4.47
C TRP A 148 -21.35 -14.96 -2.94
N ILE A 149 -20.45 -15.71 -2.30
CA ILE A 149 -20.27 -15.74 -0.86
C ILE A 149 -19.59 -14.45 -0.38
N GLU A 150 -18.50 -14.03 -1.01
CA GLU A 150 -17.83 -12.76 -0.70
C GLU A 150 -18.72 -11.56 -0.98
N TRP A 151 -19.51 -11.59 -2.05
CA TRP A 151 -20.54 -10.58 -2.32
C TRP A 151 -21.60 -10.53 -1.20
N PHE A 152 -22.03 -11.69 -0.69
CA PHE A 152 -22.98 -11.75 0.41
C PHE A 152 -22.39 -11.17 1.70
N TYR A 153 -21.13 -11.48 2.01
CA TYR A 153 -20.43 -10.86 3.14
C TYR A 153 -20.39 -9.32 3.02
N GLN A 154 -20.10 -8.79 1.82
CA GLN A 154 -20.14 -7.34 1.57
C GLN A 154 -21.54 -6.75 1.78
N LYS A 155 -22.61 -7.47 1.44
CA LYS A 155 -23.99 -6.98 1.56
C LYS A 155 -24.57 -7.08 2.97
N VAL A 156 -24.12 -8.05 3.75
CA VAL A 156 -24.70 -8.34 5.08
C VAL A 156 -23.91 -7.69 6.22
N PHE A 157 -22.59 -7.51 6.07
CA PHE A 157 -21.73 -6.96 7.13
C PHE A 157 -21.34 -5.50 6.94
N ILE A 158 -21.93 -4.79 5.97
CA ILE A 158 -21.91 -3.32 5.93
C ILE A 158 -23.24 -2.82 6.52
N PHE A 159 -23.37 -2.91 7.84
CA PHE A 159 -24.30 -2.15 8.68
C PHE A 159 -23.67 -1.93 10.06
#